data_AF-A0A945LVC2-F1
#
_entry.id   AF-A0A945LVC2-F1
#
_cell.length_a   1.000
_cell.length_b   1.000
_cell.length_c   1.000
_cell.angle_alpha   90.00
_cell.angle_beta   90.00
_cell.angle_gamma   90.00
#
_symmetry.space_group_name_H-M   'P 1'
#
loop_
_entity.id
_entity.type
_entity.pdbx_description
1 polymer ?
#
loop_
_entity_poly.entity_id
_entity_poly.type
_entity_poly.pdbx_seq_one_letter_code
_entity_poly.pdbx_strand_id
1 'polypeptide(L)' 'MREGMIIALDAMGGDNAPDIVVRGAAVARERFPDVHFLLFGDESRLAPLLDAHSELKSCTSIRHAP' A
#
# COMPACT_ATOMS: atom_id res chain seq x y z
N MET A 1 4.79 -21.34 9.86
CA MET A 1 4.19 -20.37 8.92
C MET A 1 5.31 -19.44 8.52
N ARG A 2 5.67 -19.36 7.23
CA ARG A 2 6.56 -18.28 6.80
C ARG A 2 5.73 -17.01 6.89
N GLU A 3 6.08 -16.11 7.79
CA GLU A 3 5.52 -14.76 7.79
C GLU A 3 5.80 -14.18 6.40
N GLY A 4 4.76 -13.82 5.65
CA GLY A 4 4.90 -13.23 4.33
C GLY A 4 5.78 -11.98 4.41
N MET A 5 6.53 -11.67 3.35
CA MET A 5 7.38 -10.49 3.32
C MET A 5 6.50 -9.23 3.43
N ILE A 6 6.75 -8.41 4.46
CA ILE A 6 6.08 -7.12 4.64
C ILE A 6 7.01 -6.01 4.16
N ILE A 7 6.53 -5.16 3.25
CA ILE A 7 7.23 -3.97 2.79
C ILE A 7 6.55 -2.73 3.39
N ALA A 8 7.30 -1.97 4.19
CA ALA A 8 6.87 -0.67 4.66
C ALA A 8 7.11 0.38 3.57
N LEU A 9 6.10 1.19 3.26
CA LEU A 9 6.18 2.28 2.28
C LEU A 9 5.76 3.60 2.94
N ASP A 10 6.58 4.63 2.78
CA ASP A 10 6.11 6.01 2.91
C ASP A 10 5.22 6.30 1.70
N ALA A 11 3.92 6.43 1.95
CA ALA A 11 2.95 6.65 0.89
C ALA A 11 2.82 8.13 0.51
N MET A 12 3.41 9.05 1.28
CA MET A 12 3.21 10.50 1.10
C MET A 12 4.38 11.18 0.38
N GLY A 13 5.54 10.53 0.32
CA GLY A 13 6.74 11.07 -0.29
C GLY A 13 6.76 11.01 -1.83
N GLY A 14 7.19 12.11 -2.45
CA GLY A 14 7.45 12.20 -3.89
C GLY A 14 6.31 12.82 -4.71
N ASP A 15 6.60 13.06 -5.99
CA ASP A 15 5.63 13.68 -6.90
C ASP A 15 4.45 12.75 -7.17
N ASN A 16 3.23 13.30 -7.15
CA ASN A 16 1.98 12.56 -7.35
C ASN A 16 1.69 11.48 -6.28
N ALA A 17 2.29 11.61 -5.09
CA ALA A 17 1.90 10.82 -3.92
C ALA A 17 0.56 11.30 -3.34
N PRO A 18 -0.28 10.40 -2.78
CA PRO A 18 -0.04 8.97 -2.57
C PRO A 18 -0.36 8.05 -3.76
N ASP A 19 -1.01 8.57 -4.80
CA ASP A 19 -1.52 7.80 -5.93
C ASP A 19 -0.44 6.95 -6.63
N ILE A 20 0.74 7.52 -6.87
CA ILE A 20 1.83 6.79 -7.55
C ILE A 20 2.35 5.62 -6.71
N VAL A 21 2.42 5.78 -5.39
CA VAL A 21 2.91 4.75 -4.47
C VAL A 21 1.92 3.60 -4.40
N VAL A 22 0.62 3.91 -4.27
CA VAL A 22 -0.44 2.89 -4.25
C VAL A 22 -0.48 2.11 -5.57
N ARG A 23 -0.38 2.78 -6.72
CA ARG A 23 -0.30 2.09 -8.02
C ARG A 23 0.93 1.19 -8.13
N GLY A 24 2.09 1.65 -7.66
CA GLY A 24 3.31 0.85 -7.63
C GLY A 24 3.16 -0.40 -6.76
N ALA A 25 2.52 -0.27 -5.59
CA ALA A 25 2.23 -1.39 -4.69
C ALA A 25 1.26 -2.40 -5.34
N ALA A 26 0.23 -1.94 -6.07
CA ALA A 26 -0.68 -2.80 -6.81
C ALA A 26 0.08 -3.65 -7.86
N VAL A 27 0.94 -3.02 -8.66
CA VAL A 27 1.78 -3.73 -9.65
C VAL A 27 2.75 -4.71 -8.97
N ALA A 28 3.32 -4.33 -7.82
CA ALA A 28 4.18 -5.24 -7.07
C ALA A 28 3.42 -6.46 -6.54
N ARG A 29 2.18 -6.29 -6.08
CA ARG A 29 1.31 -7.39 -5.63
C ARG A 29 0.96 -8.38 -6.75
N GLU A 30 0.83 -7.92 -7.99
CA GLU A 30 0.63 -8.79 -9.14
C GLU A 30 1.85 -9.68 -9.41
N ARG A 31 3.07 -9.14 -9.23
CA ARG A 31 4.33 -9.85 -9.46
C ARG A 31 4.75 -10.74 -8.29
N PHE A 32 4.39 -10.36 -7.07
CA PHE A 32 4.75 -11.03 -5.84
C PHE A 32 3.49 -11.30 -5.00
N PRO A 33 2.75 -12.39 -5.26
CA PRO A 33 1.45 -12.60 -4.63
C PRO A 33 1.46 -12.74 -3.11
N ASP A 34 2.60 -13.15 -2.55
CA ASP A 34 2.78 -13.35 -1.10
C ASP A 34 3.28 -12.09 -0.37
N VAL A 35 3.40 -10.94 -1.07
CA VAL A 35 3.85 -9.68 -0.46
C VAL A 35 2.70 -8.97 0.27
N HIS A 36 3.01 -8.45 1.43
CA HIS A 36 2.13 -7.60 2.23
C HIS A 36 2.71 -6.18 2.33
N PHE A 37 1.84 -5.20 2.47
CA PHE A 37 2.24 -3.79 2.57
C PHE A 37 1.82 -3.17 3.90
N LEU A 38 2.70 -2.32 4.42
CA LEU A 38 2.38 -1.40 5.49
C LEU A 38 2.58 0.04 4.96
N LEU A 39 1.49 0.73 4.66
CA LEU A 39 1.52 2.09 4.14
C LEU A 39 1.48 3.10 5.28
N PHE A 40 2.43 4.02 5.30
CA PHE A 40 2.46 5.14 6.23
C PHE A 40 1.95 6.41 5.54
N GLY A 41 0.99 7.09 6.14
CA GLY A 41 0.48 8.36 5.62
C GLY A 41 -0.92 8.76 6.10
N ASP A 42 -1.51 9.73 5.41
CA ASP A 42 -2.87 10.20 5.70
C ASP A 42 -3.90 9.14 5.30
N GLU A 43 -4.56 8.55 6.30
CA GLU A 43 -5.52 7.47 6.10
C GLU A 43 -6.72 7.93 5.27
N SER A 44 -7.12 9.19 5.41
CA SER A 44 -8.26 9.75 4.66
C SER A 44 -7.98 9.85 3.16
N ARG A 45 -6.70 9.97 2.77
CA ARG A 45 -6.25 9.96 1.38
C ARG A 45 -5.94 8.56 0.86
N LEU A 46 -5.46 7.66 1.72
CA LEU A 46 -5.07 6.30 1.35
C LEU A 46 -6.25 5.34 1.24
N ALA A 47 -7.23 5.42 2.15
CA ALA A 47 -8.36 4.48 2.18
C ALA A 47 -9.16 4.45 0.85
N PRO A 48 -9.52 5.60 0.24
CA PRO A 48 -10.24 5.60 -1.04
C PRO A 48 -9.43 4.98 -2.19
N LEU A 49 -8.11 5.14 -2.17
CA LEU A 49 -7.22 4.55 -3.17
C LEU A 49 -7.16 3.02 -3.01
N LEU A 50 -7.06 2.52 -1.78
CA LEU A 50 -7.11 1.07 -1.53
C LEU A 50 -8.49 0.48 -1.86
N ASP A 51 -9.57 1.22 -1.63
CA ASP A 51 -10.92 0.77 -2.00
C ASP A 51 -11.08 0.54 -3.52
N ALA A 52 -10.35 1.29 -4.34
CA ALA A 52 -10.28 1.08 -5.79
C ALA A 52 -9.44 -0.15 -6.21
N HIS A 53 -8.70 -0.77 -5.27
CA HIS A 53 -7.81 -1.90 -5.52
C HIS A 53 -8.06 -3.05 -4.53
N SER A 54 -9.11 -3.84 -4.74
CA SER A 54 -9.55 -4.90 -3.80
C SER A 54 -8.45 -5.90 -3.42
N GLU A 55 -7.64 -6.35 -4.38
CA GLU A 55 -6.54 -7.29 -4.13
C GLU A 55 -5.44 -6.66 -3.28
N LEU A 56 -5.05 -5.41 -3.57
CA LEU A 56 -4.05 -4.70 -2.79
C LEU A 56 -4.56 -4.42 -1.38
N LYS A 57 -5.82 -4.01 -1.24
CA LYS A 57 -6.47 -3.77 0.05
C LYS A 57 -6.42 -5.02 0.95
N SER A 58 -6.59 -6.21 0.37
CA SER A 58 -6.57 -7.47 1.14
C SER A 58 -5.23 -7.77 1.81
N CYS A 59 -4.12 -7.24 1.29
CA CYS A 59 -2.77 -7.48 1.82
C CYS A 59 -2.09 -6.22 2.37
N THR A 60 -2.83 -5.13 2.55
CA THR A 60 -2.28 -3.83 2.99
C THR A 60 -2.87 -3.40 4.33
N SER A 61 -2.02 -2.92 5.22
CA SER A 61 -2.41 -2.18 6.43
C SER A 61 -1.98 -0.73 6.33
N ILE A 62 -2.79 0.19 6.87
CA ILE A 62 -2.43 1.61 6.97
C ILE A 62 -1.93 1.90 8.39
N ARG A 63 -0.78 2.56 8.51
CA ARG A 63 -0.36 3.26 9.72
C ARG A 63 -0.56 4.76 9.49
N HIS A 64 -1.55 5.33 10.16
CA HIS A 64 -1.78 6.77 10.06
C HIS A 64 -0.55 7.56 10.51
N ALA A 65 -0.12 8.50 9.67
CA ALA A 65 0.93 9.47 9.93
C ALA A 65 0.45 10.84 9.37
N PRO A 66 0.23 11.85 10.23
CA PRO A 66 -0.26 13.17 9.84
C PRO A 66 0.81 14.03 9.16
#